data_AF-A0A323U4W7-F1
#
_entry.id   AF-A0A323U4W7-F1
#
_cell.length_a   1.000
_cell.length_b   1.000
_cell.length_c   1.000
_cell.angle_alpha   90.00
_cell.angle_beta   90.00
_cell.angle_gamma   90.00
#
_symmetry.space_group_name_H-M   'P 1'
#
loop_
_entity.id
_entity.type
_entity.pdbx_description
1 polymer ?
#
loop_
_entity_poly.entity_id
_entity_poly.type
_entity_poly.pdbx_seq_one_letter_code
_entity_poly.pdbx_strand_id
1 'polypeptide(L)'
;MPNEWWRLAFAGALLNLPLATLDIPKELAPSNEVVLDAPAKKGWVLYTVKSGDTLSAIASRYAVDPRAILWSTGISSPDLKPGQLLRIPITAQVEHEARIPPGVREYVVQSGDTLQTLARRFGVTELDLVSANPSLSSLDRLAEGSVIYIPTQTKGLLIEMGKGQTLADLAERFGVPLLSIAKANGVKNPLELRAGDLVLLPGIQARTTYDRLLAVREEERRQREEEQRRLAEERRRQEEARRLAEQQRQRQLAQARLQRQQQAAVAHRSQAGQSPTVRRVDYEAATSGFQWPLGNFVITTYYGQRGAFQRFHTGIDLAAPMGTPIYAAKAGQVETAGWSSWGYGLHVIIDHGSGVETLYGHMSRIAVQPGQFVERGQLIGYVGSTGWSTGPHCHFEVRVGGATRNPLAYLP
;
A
#
# COMPACT_ATOMS: atom_id res chain seq x y z
N MET A 1 0.27 -33.47 12.73
CA MET A 1 -0.25 -33.70 14.09
C MET A 1 0.13 -32.50 14.92
N PRO A 2 -0.85 -31.69 15.37
CA PRO A 2 -0.64 -30.71 16.42
C PRO A 2 -0.63 -31.42 17.78
N ASN A 3 -0.29 -30.70 18.85
CA ASN A 3 -0.90 -30.72 20.19
C ASN A 3 0.12 -30.15 21.20
N GLU A 4 -0.05 -28.91 21.66
CA GLU A 4 -0.89 -28.53 22.82
C GLU A 4 -0.20 -28.87 24.17
N TRP A 5 0.41 -27.90 24.86
CA TRP A 5 -0.16 -27.00 25.90
C TRP A 5 0.14 -27.48 27.36
N TRP A 6 0.58 -26.51 28.19
CA TRP A 6 0.33 -26.31 29.64
C TRP A 6 1.18 -26.90 30.80
N ARG A 7 1.68 -25.94 31.63
CA ARG A 7 1.58 -25.73 33.12
C ARG A 7 2.21 -26.72 34.11
N LEU A 8 3.20 -26.26 34.90
CA LEU A 8 3.14 -25.69 36.27
C LEU A 8 2.86 -26.73 37.39
N ALA A 9 3.80 -26.90 38.33
CA ALA A 9 3.66 -26.52 39.76
C ALA A 9 4.73 -27.18 40.68
N PHE A 10 5.32 -26.34 41.56
CA PHE A 10 5.59 -26.46 43.02
C PHE A 10 5.84 -27.85 43.67
N ALA A 11 6.58 -28.06 44.78
CA ALA A 11 7.51 -27.35 45.67
C ALA A 11 7.67 -28.24 46.94
N GLY A 12 8.72 -28.06 47.75
CA GLY A 12 8.86 -28.61 49.12
C GLY A 12 10.23 -29.30 49.31
N ALA A 13 11.23 -28.74 50.02
CA ALA A 13 11.36 -28.48 51.48
C ALA A 13 11.20 -29.75 52.33
N LEU A 14 11.96 -30.11 53.37
CA LEU A 14 13.14 -29.64 54.14
C LEU A 14 13.44 -30.78 55.18
N LEU A 15 14.50 -30.64 56.00
CA LEU A 15 14.88 -31.37 57.27
C LEU A 15 16.20 -32.15 57.11
N ASN A 16 17.18 -32.18 58.03
CA ASN A 16 17.39 -31.61 59.37
C ASN A 16 18.90 -31.72 59.74
N LEU A 17 19.38 -30.83 60.62
CA LEU A 17 20.72 -30.68 61.26
C LEU A 17 21.08 -31.85 62.25
N PRO A 18 22.28 -31.98 62.92
CA PRO A 18 23.20 -30.92 63.43
C PRO A 18 24.74 -31.21 63.62
N LEU A 19 25.47 -30.11 63.97
CA LEU A 19 26.64 -29.88 64.89
C LEU A 19 27.68 -30.99 65.16
N ALA A 20 28.99 -30.78 65.37
CA ALA A 20 29.88 -29.60 65.54
C ALA A 20 31.38 -30.05 65.63
N THR A 21 32.31 -29.19 65.19
CA THR A 21 33.69 -28.88 65.72
C THR A 21 34.71 -30.03 65.93
N LEU A 22 36.02 -29.97 65.67
CA LEU A 22 37.09 -28.97 65.47
C LEU A 22 38.09 -29.60 64.44
N ASP A 23 38.83 -28.90 63.59
CA ASP A 23 40.09 -28.20 63.90
C ASP A 23 40.56 -27.34 62.71
N ILE A 24 41.14 -26.19 63.02
CA ILE A 24 41.88 -25.25 62.14
C ILE A 24 43.24 -25.03 62.87
N PRO A 25 44.41 -24.68 62.26
CA PRO A 25 44.78 -24.45 60.85
C PRO A 25 46.13 -25.10 60.40
N LYS A 26 46.40 -25.08 59.08
CA LYS A 26 47.63 -24.44 58.55
C LYS A 26 47.49 -24.13 57.05
N GLU A 27 47.43 -22.82 56.76
CA GLU A 27 47.90 -22.13 55.54
C GLU A 27 48.94 -22.93 54.72
N LEU A 28 48.99 -22.88 53.38
CA LEU A 28 48.88 -21.70 52.51
C LEU A 28 48.79 -22.16 51.04
N ALA A 29 47.69 -21.86 50.34
CA ALA A 29 47.65 -21.58 48.90
C ALA A 29 46.27 -21.00 48.57
N PRO A 30 46.10 -19.69 48.30
CA PRO A 30 44.86 -19.21 47.72
C PRO A 30 44.77 -19.77 46.30
N SER A 31 43.88 -20.76 46.18
CA SER A 31 43.28 -21.23 44.95
C SER A 31 42.82 -20.05 44.07
N ASN A 32 43.09 -20.17 42.76
CA ASN A 32 42.67 -19.27 41.70
C ASN A 32 41.14 -19.27 41.45
N GLU A 33 40.32 -19.05 42.48
CA GLU A 33 38.89 -18.80 42.28
C GLU A 33 38.43 -17.65 43.17
N VAL A 34 38.41 -16.46 42.57
CA VAL A 34 37.58 -15.36 43.06
C VAL A 34 36.24 -15.48 42.36
N VAL A 35 35.23 -15.89 43.11
CA VAL A 35 33.83 -15.66 42.74
C VAL A 35 33.62 -14.15 42.76
N LEU A 36 33.51 -13.56 41.57
CA LEU A 36 33.12 -12.16 41.41
C LEU A 36 31.63 -12.11 41.13
N ASP A 37 30.86 -11.65 42.11
CA ASP A 37 29.59 -10.99 41.84
C ASP A 37 29.81 -9.92 40.76
N ALA A 38 29.06 -10.02 39.65
CA ALA A 38 29.22 -9.13 38.50
C ALA A 38 28.71 -7.71 38.80
N PRO A 39 29.19 -6.66 38.10
CA PRO A 39 30.54 -6.12 38.21
C PRO A 39 30.55 -4.57 38.39
N ALA A 40 31.56 -4.03 39.08
CA ALA A 40 31.85 -2.59 39.05
C ALA A 40 32.44 -2.20 37.68
N LYS A 41 31.66 -1.48 36.85
CA LYS A 41 31.94 -1.13 35.44
C LYS A 41 33.03 -0.06 35.19
N LYS A 42 34.16 -0.04 35.89
CA LYS A 42 35.36 0.75 35.51
C LYS A 42 36.64 0.08 36.01
N GLY A 43 37.47 -0.44 35.11
CA GLY A 43 38.73 -1.10 35.46
C GLY A 43 39.84 -0.80 34.45
N TRP A 44 41.08 -1.16 34.79
CA TRP A 44 42.25 -1.01 33.93
C TRP A 44 43.06 -2.29 33.95
N VAL A 45 43.61 -2.68 32.79
CA VAL A 45 44.67 -3.67 32.68
C VAL A 45 45.99 -2.93 32.58
N LEU A 46 46.98 -3.34 33.36
CA LEU A 46 48.35 -2.88 33.17
C LEU A 46 49.02 -3.76 32.11
N TYR A 47 49.58 -3.13 31.09
CA TYR A 47 50.27 -3.81 30.00
C TYR A 47 51.70 -3.30 29.87
N THR A 48 52.65 -4.21 29.92
CA THR A 48 54.07 -3.89 29.70
C THR A 48 54.39 -4.03 28.22
N VAL A 49 54.80 -2.91 27.60
CA VAL A 49 55.19 -2.83 26.18
C VAL A 49 56.33 -3.82 25.90
N LYS A 50 56.16 -4.65 24.88
CA LYS A 50 57.17 -5.57 24.38
C LYS A 50 57.91 -4.98 23.18
N SER A 51 59.09 -5.53 22.88
CA SER A 51 59.83 -5.15 21.67
C SER A 51 59.00 -5.45 20.42
N GLY A 52 58.79 -4.43 19.58
CA GLY A 52 57.95 -4.52 18.38
C GLY A 52 56.48 -4.17 18.58
N ASP A 53 56.04 -3.88 19.81
CA ASP A 53 54.67 -3.42 20.04
C ASP A 53 54.46 -2.00 19.47
N THR A 54 53.27 -1.78 18.90
CA THR A 54 52.79 -0.45 18.54
C THR A 54 51.53 -0.13 19.35
N LEU A 55 51.32 1.16 19.63
CA LEU A 55 50.13 1.61 20.36
C LEU A 55 48.84 1.15 19.65
N SER A 56 48.80 1.21 18.32
CA SER A 56 47.65 0.76 17.51
C SER A 56 47.41 -0.74 17.61
N ALA A 57 48.45 -1.57 17.63
CA ALA A 57 48.31 -3.02 17.77
C ALA A 57 47.81 -3.41 19.16
N ILE A 58 48.35 -2.76 20.20
CA ILE A 58 47.89 -2.95 21.59
C ILE A 58 46.43 -2.49 21.72
N ALA A 59 46.10 -1.30 21.26
CA ALA A 59 44.74 -0.77 21.32
C ALA A 59 43.72 -1.68 20.63
N SER A 60 44.06 -2.19 19.45
CA SER A 60 43.23 -3.14 18.70
C SER A 60 43.04 -4.45 19.45
N ARG A 61 44.11 -4.98 20.07
CA ARG A 61 44.06 -6.22 20.86
C ARG A 61 43.11 -6.13 22.03
N TYR A 62 43.03 -4.98 22.68
CA TYR A 62 42.16 -4.76 23.83
C TYR A 62 40.83 -4.09 23.47
N ALA A 63 40.56 -3.89 22.17
CA ALA A 63 39.35 -3.24 21.66
C ALA A 63 39.08 -1.86 22.31
N VAL A 64 40.14 -1.09 22.52
CA VAL A 64 40.09 0.26 23.11
C VAL A 64 40.65 1.29 22.15
N ASP A 65 40.24 2.53 22.30
CA ASP A 65 40.82 3.64 21.53
C ASP A 65 42.30 3.84 21.95
N PRO A 66 43.27 3.95 21.00
CA PRO A 66 44.67 4.20 21.31
C PRO A 66 44.90 5.40 22.23
N ARG A 67 44.08 6.45 22.13
CA ARG A 67 44.15 7.65 22.98
C ARG A 67 43.62 7.43 24.37
N ALA A 68 42.67 6.49 24.55
CA ALA A 68 42.23 6.11 25.89
C ALA A 68 43.39 5.49 26.67
N ILE A 69 44.29 4.76 26.00
CA ILE A 69 45.53 4.27 26.58
C ILE A 69 46.48 5.42 26.89
N LEU A 70 46.71 6.35 25.95
CA LEU A 70 47.57 7.53 26.16
C LEU A 70 47.11 8.35 27.37
N TRP A 71 45.83 8.71 27.44
CA TRP A 71 45.26 9.52 28.51
C TRP A 71 45.32 8.80 29.86
N SER A 72 44.91 7.53 29.91
CA SER A 72 44.91 6.78 31.18
C SER A 72 46.32 6.46 31.68
N THR A 73 47.30 6.37 30.79
CA THR A 73 48.73 6.21 31.12
C THR A 73 49.42 7.54 31.44
N GLY A 74 48.85 8.68 31.02
CA GLY A 74 49.44 10.01 31.23
C GLY A 74 50.60 10.32 30.28
N ILE A 75 50.61 9.73 29.07
CA ILE A 75 51.63 9.96 28.04
C ILE A 75 51.02 10.69 26.83
N SER A 76 51.77 11.63 26.26
CA SER A 76 51.28 12.48 25.16
C SER A 76 51.77 12.04 23.78
N SER A 77 52.76 11.14 23.71
CA SER A 77 53.30 10.60 22.45
C SER A 77 52.93 9.12 22.27
N PRO A 78 52.63 8.67 21.03
CA PRO A 78 52.43 7.26 20.71
C PRO A 78 53.74 6.44 20.64
N ASP A 79 54.90 7.06 20.83
CA ASP A 79 56.20 6.38 20.84
C ASP A 79 56.36 5.51 22.10
N LEU A 80 56.29 4.20 21.91
CA LEU A 80 56.36 3.23 23.01
C LEU A 80 57.77 2.66 23.17
N LYS A 81 58.26 2.63 24.41
CA LYS A 81 59.54 1.98 24.75
C LYS A 81 59.29 0.58 25.32
N PRO A 82 60.03 -0.46 24.90
CA PRO A 82 59.95 -1.76 25.54
C PRO A 82 60.17 -1.65 27.06
N GLY A 83 59.34 -2.32 27.85
CA GLY A 83 59.31 -2.23 29.30
C GLY A 83 58.41 -1.11 29.88
N GLN A 84 57.88 -0.21 29.04
CA GLN A 84 56.97 0.84 29.48
C GLN A 84 55.63 0.25 29.92
N LEU A 85 55.11 0.71 31.05
CA LEU A 85 53.79 0.32 31.56
C LEU A 85 52.72 1.22 30.96
N LEU A 86 51.73 0.60 30.33
CA LEU A 86 50.51 1.24 29.83
C LEU A 86 49.33 0.85 30.71
N ARG A 87 48.49 1.83 31.02
CA ARG A 87 47.18 1.62 31.61
C ARG A 87 46.20 1.48 30.46
N ILE A 88 45.59 0.30 30.32
CA ILE A 88 44.60 0.01 29.28
C ILE A 88 43.23 0.00 29.94
N PRO A 89 42.34 0.97 29.67
CA PRO A 89 41.03 1.02 30.28
C PRO A 89 40.15 -0.12 29.75
N ILE A 90 39.64 -1.00 30.62
CA ILE A 90 38.56 -1.91 30.24
C ILE A 90 37.26 -1.13 30.34
N THR A 91 36.88 -0.50 29.23
CA THR A 91 35.52 0.00 29.05
C THR A 91 34.74 -1.10 28.35
N ALA A 92 33.60 -1.50 28.93
CA ALA A 92 32.56 -2.17 28.13
C ALA A 92 32.37 -1.35 26.85
N GLN A 93 32.38 -1.97 25.68
CA GLN A 93 32.25 -1.29 24.39
C GLN A 93 31.06 -0.33 24.47
N VAL A 94 31.36 0.95 24.68
CA VAL A 94 30.38 2.00 24.48
C VAL A 94 30.32 2.11 22.97
N GLU A 95 29.20 1.72 22.39
CA GLU A 95 28.90 2.03 20.99
C GLU A 95 29.16 3.53 20.83
N HIS A 96 30.28 3.88 20.18
CA HIS A 96 30.63 5.28 19.95
C HIS A 96 29.66 5.78 18.89
N GLU A 97 28.67 6.57 19.32
CA GLU A 97 27.76 7.24 18.40
C GLU A 97 28.59 8.05 17.39
N ALA A 98 28.42 7.72 16.11
CA ALA A 98 29.20 8.34 15.04
C ALA A 98 29.07 9.86 15.11
N ARG A 99 30.20 10.56 15.14
CA ARG A 99 30.19 12.02 15.12
C ARG A 99 29.64 12.51 13.79
N ILE A 100 28.65 13.39 13.85
CA ILE A 100 28.05 14.03 12.67
C ILE A 100 28.66 15.43 12.48
N PRO A 101 29.10 15.80 11.27
CA PRO A 101 29.59 17.14 10.99
C PRO A 101 28.53 18.22 11.27
N PRO A 102 28.89 19.39 11.82
CA PRO A 102 27.93 20.43 12.21
C PRO A 102 27.12 21.01 11.02
N GLY A 103 27.62 20.85 9.79
CA GLY A 103 26.94 21.23 8.56
C GLY A 103 25.97 20.17 8.01
N VAL A 104 25.75 19.07 8.72
CA VAL A 104 24.92 17.94 8.30
C VAL A 104 23.84 17.67 9.36
N ARG A 105 22.63 17.38 8.91
CA ARG A 105 21.49 17.06 9.77
C ARG A 105 20.95 15.69 9.40
N GLU A 106 20.61 14.87 10.40
CA GLU A 106 19.87 13.64 10.18
C GLU A 106 18.38 13.92 9.93
N TYR A 107 17.81 13.16 9.00
CA TYR A 107 16.39 13.16 8.72
C TYR A 107 15.90 11.72 8.64
N VAL A 108 14.82 11.41 9.34
CA VAL A 108 14.18 10.10 9.27
C VAL A 108 13.17 10.12 8.14
N VAL A 109 13.39 9.29 7.13
CA VAL A 109 12.55 9.16 5.94
C VAL A 109 11.11 8.81 6.36
N GLN A 110 10.15 9.62 5.92
CA GLN A 110 8.73 9.38 6.12
C GLN A 110 8.11 8.70 4.90
N SER A 111 6.94 8.06 5.10
CA SER A 111 6.16 7.54 3.98
C SER A 111 5.88 8.61 2.92
N GLY A 112 6.26 8.33 1.67
CA GLY A 112 6.08 9.22 0.52
C GLY A 112 7.24 10.19 0.26
N ASP A 113 8.29 10.18 1.09
CA ASP A 113 9.50 10.96 0.83
C ASP A 113 10.29 10.38 -0.36
N THR A 114 10.77 11.27 -1.22
CA THR A 114 11.72 10.97 -2.29
C THR A 114 12.89 11.93 -2.21
N LEU A 115 14.01 11.64 -2.87
CA LEU A 115 15.11 12.63 -2.89
C LEU A 115 14.66 13.96 -3.49
N GLN A 116 13.76 13.93 -4.48
CA GLN A 116 13.25 15.14 -5.12
C GLN A 116 12.46 16.00 -4.14
N THR A 117 11.56 15.40 -3.34
CA THR A 117 10.75 16.14 -2.38
C THR A 117 11.58 16.67 -1.23
N LEU A 118 12.53 15.87 -0.74
CA LEU A 118 13.48 16.28 0.31
C LEU A 118 14.42 17.39 -0.19
N ALA A 119 14.97 17.26 -1.39
CA ALA A 119 15.83 18.28 -2.00
C ALA A 119 15.11 19.64 -2.05
N ARG A 120 13.88 19.65 -2.55
CA ARG A 120 13.03 20.85 -2.59
C ARG A 120 12.74 21.40 -1.20
N ARG A 121 12.39 20.53 -0.24
CA ARG A 121 12.04 20.90 1.14
C ARG A 121 13.21 21.57 1.86
N PHE A 122 14.43 21.07 1.65
CA PHE A 122 15.62 21.56 2.33
C PHE A 122 16.44 22.56 1.50
N GLY A 123 15.96 22.94 0.31
CA GLY A 123 16.64 23.92 -0.55
C GLY A 123 18.00 23.44 -1.08
N VAL A 124 18.14 22.13 -1.30
CA VAL A 124 19.36 21.49 -1.83
C VAL A 124 19.06 20.79 -3.15
N THR A 125 20.10 20.40 -3.89
CA THR A 125 19.92 19.61 -5.12
C THR A 125 19.90 18.11 -4.83
N GLU A 126 19.34 17.29 -5.72
CA GLU A 126 19.43 15.82 -5.59
C GLU A 126 20.89 15.34 -5.57
N LEU A 127 21.78 15.98 -6.35
CA LEU A 127 23.22 15.69 -6.33
C LEU A 127 23.85 15.99 -4.97
N ASP A 128 23.43 17.07 -4.29
CA ASP A 128 23.91 17.38 -2.94
C ASP A 128 23.47 16.31 -1.94
N LEU A 129 22.22 15.81 -2.04
CA LEU A 129 21.73 14.72 -1.20
C LEU A 129 22.44 13.40 -1.48
N VAL A 130 22.66 13.04 -2.74
CA VAL A 130 23.43 11.84 -3.10
C VAL A 130 24.88 11.96 -2.65
N SER A 131 25.47 13.16 -2.68
CA SER A 131 26.82 13.39 -2.16
C SER A 131 26.88 13.23 -0.64
N ALA A 132 25.84 13.63 0.09
CA ALA A 132 25.73 13.38 1.52
C ALA A 132 25.34 11.92 1.86
N ASN A 133 24.87 11.14 0.89
CA ASN A 133 24.40 9.77 1.08
C ASN A 133 24.86 8.87 -0.08
N PRO A 134 26.18 8.64 -0.23
CA PRO A 134 26.71 7.92 -1.38
C PRO A 134 26.33 6.43 -1.43
N SER A 135 25.76 5.89 -0.35
CA SER A 135 25.29 4.50 -0.23
C SER A 135 23.84 4.30 -0.70
N LEU A 136 23.16 5.34 -1.20
CA LEU A 136 21.79 5.23 -1.70
C LEU A 136 21.70 4.26 -2.89
N SER A 137 20.64 3.47 -2.91
CA SER A 137 20.35 2.49 -3.97
C SER A 137 19.32 2.98 -4.99
N SER A 138 18.59 4.06 -4.70
CA SER A 138 17.55 4.64 -5.57
C SER A 138 17.36 6.13 -5.30
N LEU A 139 16.95 6.89 -6.33
CA LEU A 139 16.53 8.30 -6.19
C LEU A 139 15.05 8.42 -5.76
N ASP A 140 14.23 7.44 -6.14
CA ASP A 140 12.78 7.47 -5.97
C ASP A 140 12.30 6.66 -4.77
N ARG A 141 13.04 5.60 -4.39
CA ARG A 141 12.67 4.72 -3.28
C ARG A 141 13.60 4.94 -2.11
N LEU A 142 13.11 5.67 -1.12
CA LEU A 142 13.75 5.77 0.19
C LEU A 142 13.06 4.78 1.14
N ALA A 143 13.86 4.07 1.94
CA ALA A 143 13.33 3.15 2.93
C ALA A 143 12.72 3.95 4.09
N GLU A 144 11.41 3.78 4.34
CA GLU A 144 10.74 4.45 5.46
C GLU A 144 11.41 4.11 6.79
N GLY A 145 11.59 5.11 7.64
CA GLY A 145 12.29 4.98 8.91
C GLY A 145 13.82 4.98 8.80
N SER A 146 14.40 4.95 7.60
CA SER A 146 15.85 5.08 7.44
C SER A 146 16.33 6.51 7.70
N VAL A 147 17.57 6.65 8.14
CA VAL A 147 18.21 7.95 8.33
C VAL A 147 18.88 8.36 7.02
N ILE A 148 18.63 9.59 6.60
CA ILE A 148 19.31 10.25 5.50
C ILE A 148 19.96 11.54 6.02
N TYR A 149 21.16 11.84 5.50
CA TYR A 149 21.93 13.01 5.88
C TYR A 149 21.63 14.19 4.94
N ILE A 150 21.16 15.29 5.51
CA ILE A 150 20.82 16.52 4.80
C ILE A 150 21.95 17.54 5.00
N PRO A 151 22.63 17.99 3.93
CA PRO A 151 23.62 19.06 4.04
C PRO A 151 22.90 20.40 4.28
N THR A 152 23.23 21.08 5.38
CA THR A 152 22.58 22.34 5.78
C THR A 152 23.47 23.56 5.63
N GLN A 153 24.79 23.38 5.53
CA GLN A 153 25.76 24.47 5.39
C GLN A 153 26.73 24.20 4.24
N THR A 154 27.82 23.49 4.53
CA THR A 154 28.83 23.12 3.55
C THR A 154 28.36 21.89 2.78
N LYS A 155 28.39 21.97 1.44
CA LYS A 155 28.06 20.86 0.55
C LYS A 155 29.32 20.08 0.20
N GLY A 156 29.20 18.78 0.12
CA GLY A 156 30.34 17.91 -0.10
C GLY A 156 29.97 16.44 -0.02
N LEU A 157 30.97 15.59 -0.22
CA LEU A 157 30.85 14.15 -0.10
C LEU A 157 30.93 13.77 1.37
N LEU A 158 29.93 13.07 1.89
CA LEU A 158 29.94 12.52 3.25
C LEU A 158 30.41 11.07 3.19
N ILE A 159 31.43 10.73 3.97
CA ILE A 159 31.95 9.35 4.08
C ILE A 159 32.09 8.95 5.54
N GLU A 160 32.02 7.66 5.81
CA GLU A 160 32.37 7.08 7.10
C GLU A 160 33.88 6.84 7.16
N MET A 161 34.51 7.20 8.28
CA MET A 161 35.95 7.01 8.45
C MET A 161 36.28 5.54 8.73
N GLY A 162 37.18 4.96 7.94
CA GLY A 162 37.61 3.58 8.09
C GLY A 162 38.51 3.33 9.31
N LYS A 163 38.67 2.06 9.70
CA LYS A 163 39.61 1.65 10.76
C LYS A 163 41.04 2.03 10.39
N GLY A 164 41.70 2.81 11.25
CA GLY A 164 43.08 3.25 11.07
C GLY A 164 43.28 4.37 10.03
N GLN A 165 42.20 4.86 9.42
CA GLN A 165 42.24 5.96 8.47
C GLN A 165 42.35 7.31 9.19
N THR A 166 43.12 8.24 8.64
CA THR A 166 43.26 9.59 9.17
C THR A 166 42.66 10.65 8.23
N LEU A 167 42.41 11.84 8.77
CA LEU A 167 42.04 13.00 7.95
C LEU A 167 43.10 13.39 6.93
N ALA A 168 44.38 13.15 7.23
CA ALA A 168 45.47 13.41 6.30
C ALA A 168 45.40 12.47 5.09
N ASP A 169 45.14 11.18 5.32
CA ASP A 169 44.98 10.18 4.24
C ASP A 169 43.80 10.55 3.33
N LEU A 170 42.70 11.04 3.93
CA LEU A 170 41.53 11.51 3.19
C LEU A 170 41.84 12.78 2.39
N ALA A 171 42.55 13.74 2.98
CA ALA A 171 42.96 14.98 2.32
C ALA A 171 43.80 14.69 1.06
N GLU A 172 44.78 13.80 1.19
CA GLU A 172 45.64 13.39 0.09
C GLU A 172 44.86 12.62 -0.98
N ARG A 173 44.09 11.60 -0.58
CA ARG A 173 43.33 10.74 -1.51
C ARG A 173 42.33 11.53 -2.36
N PHE A 174 41.65 12.50 -1.77
CA PHE A 174 40.61 13.27 -2.45
C PHE A 174 41.10 14.63 -2.96
N GLY A 175 42.38 14.97 -2.75
CA GLY A 175 42.95 16.25 -3.18
C GLY A 175 42.32 17.47 -2.51
N VAL A 176 41.80 17.32 -1.29
CA VAL A 176 41.14 18.41 -0.53
C VAL A 176 42.06 18.89 0.59
N PRO A 177 42.31 20.21 0.74
CA PRO A 177 43.19 20.70 1.79
C PRO A 177 42.72 20.26 3.20
N LEU A 178 43.63 19.70 3.99
CA LEU A 178 43.36 19.18 5.35
C LEU A 178 42.64 20.21 6.24
N LEU A 179 43.08 21.47 6.18
CA LEU A 179 42.46 22.56 6.95
C LEU A 179 41.01 22.82 6.54
N SER A 180 40.69 22.70 5.25
CA SER A 180 39.32 22.85 4.74
C SER A 180 38.41 21.73 5.24
N ILE A 181 38.92 20.49 5.26
CA ILE A 181 38.19 19.34 5.83
C ILE A 181 37.99 19.55 7.33
N ALA A 182 39.03 19.86 8.09
CA ALA A 182 38.94 20.08 9.53
C ALA A 182 37.90 21.16 9.88
N LYS A 183 37.92 22.29 9.16
CA LYS A 183 36.95 23.38 9.34
C LYS A 183 35.51 22.95 9.03
N ALA A 184 35.28 22.26 7.91
CA ALA A 184 33.95 21.80 7.51
C ALA A 184 33.34 20.78 8.51
N ASN A 185 34.21 20.04 9.21
CA ASN A 185 33.81 19.05 10.22
C ASN A 185 33.81 19.60 11.66
N GLY A 186 34.14 20.88 11.86
CA GLY A 186 34.20 21.50 13.19
C GLY A 186 35.28 20.88 14.09
N VAL A 187 36.34 20.35 13.50
CA VAL A 187 37.42 19.66 14.20
C VAL A 187 38.61 20.62 14.36
N LYS A 188 39.09 20.80 15.59
CA LYS A 188 40.27 21.64 15.86
C LYS A 188 41.56 20.83 15.74
N ASN A 189 41.55 19.60 16.23
CA ASN A 189 42.65 18.65 16.10
C ASN A 189 42.25 17.50 15.17
N PRO A 190 42.94 17.28 14.03
CA PRO A 190 42.63 16.20 13.08
C PRO A 190 42.58 14.81 13.69
N LEU A 191 43.24 14.63 14.84
CA LEU A 191 43.17 13.39 15.57
C LEU A 191 41.75 13.14 16.11
N GLU A 192 40.98 14.12 16.57
CA GLU A 192 39.68 13.90 17.25
C GLU A 192 38.73 12.87 16.61
N LEU A 193 38.75 12.72 15.29
CA LEU A 193 37.91 11.74 14.59
C LEU A 193 38.37 10.29 14.84
N ARG A 194 37.39 9.38 14.88
CA ARG A 194 37.55 7.93 15.07
C ARG A 194 36.89 7.15 13.95
N ALA A 195 37.31 5.90 13.79
CA ALA A 195 36.64 4.99 12.86
C ALA A 195 35.14 4.92 13.18
N GLY A 196 34.30 5.03 12.14
CA GLY A 196 32.84 5.15 12.26
C GLY A 196 32.32 6.59 12.26
N ASP A 197 33.16 7.61 12.53
CA ASP A 197 32.73 9.01 12.43
C ASP A 197 32.44 9.40 10.98
N LEU A 198 31.43 10.25 10.78
CA LEU A 198 31.12 10.81 9.47
C LEU A 198 32.02 12.01 9.20
N VAL A 199 32.59 12.04 8.00
CA VAL A 199 33.51 13.07 7.52
C VAL A 199 32.96 13.70 6.25
N LEU A 200 32.70 15.00 6.32
CA LEU A 200 32.32 15.82 5.18
C LEU A 200 33.57 16.30 4.44
N LEU A 201 33.68 15.93 3.16
CA LEU A 201 34.72 16.39 2.25
C LEU A 201 34.17 17.54 1.40
N PRO A 202 34.49 18.80 1.72
CA PRO A 202 33.90 19.97 1.06
C PRO A 202 34.29 20.02 -0.43
N GLY A 203 33.33 20.37 -1.28
CA GLY A 203 33.55 20.57 -2.73
C GLY A 203 33.62 19.29 -3.56
N ILE A 204 33.67 18.11 -2.94
CA ILE A 204 33.58 16.83 -3.66
C ILE A 204 32.11 16.46 -3.86
N GLN A 205 31.75 16.01 -5.07
CA GLN A 205 30.40 15.58 -5.42
C GLN A 205 30.39 14.15 -5.92
N ALA A 206 29.39 13.37 -5.51
CA ALA A 206 29.21 11.98 -5.92
C ALA A 206 28.56 11.85 -7.31
N ARG A 207 29.14 12.52 -8.34
CA ARG A 207 28.55 12.57 -9.70
C ARG A 207 28.39 11.19 -10.33
N THR A 208 29.41 10.35 -10.23
CA THR A 208 29.36 8.98 -10.78
C THR A 208 28.29 8.11 -10.12
N THR A 209 28.09 8.26 -8.81
CA THR A 209 27.00 7.60 -8.08
C THR A 209 25.65 8.15 -8.56
N TYR A 210 25.52 9.47 -8.67
CA TYR A 210 24.30 10.13 -9.13
C TYR A 210 23.93 9.70 -10.56
N ASP A 211 24.87 9.72 -11.50
CA ASP A 211 24.66 9.33 -12.90
C ASP A 211 24.22 7.85 -13.01
N ARG A 212 24.82 6.97 -12.19
CA ARG A 212 24.39 5.57 -12.10
C ARG A 212 22.94 5.46 -11.63
N LEU A 213 22.59 6.17 -10.56
CA LEU A 213 21.22 6.14 -10.01
C LEU A 213 20.20 6.78 -10.96
N LEU A 214 20.60 7.80 -11.71
CA LEU A 214 19.78 8.41 -12.76
C LEU A 214 19.51 7.42 -13.89
N ALA A 215 20.53 6.69 -14.36
CA ALA A 215 20.36 5.64 -15.36
C ALA A 215 19.40 4.53 -14.90
N VAL A 216 19.48 4.12 -13.63
CA VAL A 216 18.53 3.16 -13.03
C VAL A 216 17.10 3.72 -13.06
N ARG A 217 16.91 4.99 -12.69
CA ARG A 217 15.60 5.66 -12.71
C ARG A 217 15.00 5.73 -14.12
N GLU A 218 15.82 6.07 -15.12
CA GLU A 218 15.39 6.15 -16.51
C GLU A 218 14.98 4.79 -17.07
N GLU A 219 15.76 3.74 -16.76
CA GLU A 219 15.45 2.37 -17.15
C GLU A 219 14.13 1.89 -16.53
N GLU A 220 13.94 2.09 -15.22
CA GLU A 220 12.69 1.74 -14.53
C GLU A 220 11.48 2.47 -15.12
N ARG A 221 11.65 3.76 -15.48
CA ARG A 221 10.59 4.54 -16.13
C ARG A 221 10.25 3.95 -17.51
N ARG A 222 11.26 3.60 -18.32
CA ARG A 222 11.05 2.98 -19.63
C ARG A 222 10.30 1.66 -19.51
N GLN A 223 10.70 0.81 -18.56
CA GLN A 223 10.04 -0.48 -18.32
C GLN A 223 8.57 -0.31 -17.93
N ARG A 224 8.26 0.65 -17.05
CA ARG A 224 6.88 0.96 -16.68
C ARG A 224 6.05 1.47 -17.86
N GLU A 225 6.63 2.34 -18.69
CA GLU A 225 5.96 2.86 -19.89
C GLU A 225 5.68 1.73 -20.91
N GLU A 226 6.63 0.82 -21.12
CA GLU A 226 6.46 -0.36 -21.98
C GLU A 226 5.40 -1.32 -21.45
N GLU A 227 5.41 -1.61 -20.15
CA GLU A 227 4.39 -2.45 -19.50
C GLU A 227 3.00 -1.84 -19.64
N GLN A 228 2.86 -0.53 -19.37
CA GLN A 228 1.60 0.17 -19.55
C GLN A 228 1.10 0.13 -21.00
N ARG A 229 2.00 0.26 -21.98
CA ARG A 229 1.65 0.12 -23.40
C ARG A 229 1.16 -1.30 -23.71
N ARG A 230 1.86 -2.34 -23.23
CA ARG A 230 1.43 -3.74 -23.40
C ARG A 230 0.04 -3.99 -22.80
N LEU A 231 -0.20 -3.52 -21.58
CA LEU A 231 -1.50 -3.64 -20.92
C LEU A 231 -2.60 -2.86 -21.65
N ALA A 232 -2.30 -1.69 -22.20
CA ALA A 232 -3.25 -0.91 -22.99
C ALA A 232 -3.60 -1.60 -24.31
N GLU A 233 -2.62 -2.19 -25.00
CA GLU A 233 -2.84 -2.98 -26.21
C GLU A 233 -3.68 -4.24 -25.92
N GLU A 234 -3.39 -4.94 -24.83
CA GLU A 234 -4.18 -6.09 -24.41
C GLU A 234 -5.62 -5.71 -24.10
N ARG A 235 -5.84 -4.63 -23.33
CA ARG A 235 -7.19 -4.10 -23.05
C ARG A 235 -7.93 -3.77 -24.33
N ARG A 236 -7.28 -3.12 -25.30
CA ARG A 236 -7.87 -2.80 -26.59
C ARG A 236 -8.27 -4.06 -27.36
N ARG A 237 -7.42 -5.09 -27.41
CA ARG A 237 -7.74 -6.38 -28.04
C ARG A 237 -8.92 -7.07 -27.37
N GLN A 238 -8.98 -7.05 -26.03
CA GLN A 238 -10.10 -7.62 -25.28
C GLN A 238 -11.40 -6.87 -25.55
N GLU A 239 -11.36 -5.54 -25.64
CA GLU A 239 -12.52 -4.71 -25.96
C GLU A 239 -13.03 -4.96 -27.39
N GLU A 240 -12.13 -5.02 -28.38
CA GLU A 240 -12.46 -5.37 -29.77
C GLU A 240 -13.09 -6.77 -29.85
N ALA A 241 -12.53 -7.77 -29.15
CA ALA A 241 -13.09 -9.12 -29.09
C ALA A 241 -14.49 -9.16 -28.43
N ARG A 242 -14.69 -8.43 -27.33
CA ARG A 242 -16.00 -8.29 -26.68
C ARG A 242 -17.03 -7.67 -27.62
N ARG A 243 -16.64 -6.62 -28.35
CA ARG A 243 -17.52 -5.96 -29.33
C ARG A 243 -17.93 -6.91 -30.46
N LEU A 244 -16.99 -7.69 -30.98
CA LEU A 244 -17.28 -8.70 -32.00
C LEU A 244 -18.20 -9.80 -31.49
N ALA A 245 -17.96 -10.31 -30.28
CA ALA A 245 -18.81 -11.33 -29.66
C ALA A 245 -20.26 -10.83 -29.44
N GLU A 246 -20.42 -9.59 -28.98
CA GLU A 246 -21.74 -8.96 -28.82
C GLU A 246 -22.44 -8.80 -30.17
N GLN A 247 -21.72 -8.36 -31.21
CA GLN A 247 -22.28 -8.25 -32.56
C GLN A 247 -22.72 -9.62 -33.12
N GLN A 248 -21.93 -10.68 -32.88
CA GLN A 248 -22.29 -12.04 -33.25
C GLN A 248 -23.55 -12.52 -32.52
N ARG A 249 -23.64 -12.26 -31.20
CA ARG A 249 -24.80 -12.60 -30.38
C ARG A 249 -26.07 -11.90 -30.89
N GLN A 250 -25.98 -10.60 -31.20
CA GLN A 250 -27.12 -9.86 -31.76
C GLN A 250 -27.57 -10.42 -33.12
N ARG A 251 -26.64 -10.79 -33.99
CA ARG A 251 -26.96 -11.45 -35.27
C ARG A 251 -27.66 -12.79 -35.06
N GLN A 252 -27.18 -13.61 -34.12
CA GLN A 252 -27.82 -14.88 -33.78
C GLN A 252 -29.25 -14.69 -33.25
N LEU A 253 -29.46 -13.72 -32.36
CA LEU A 253 -30.79 -13.39 -31.84
C LEU A 253 -31.74 -12.91 -32.96
N ALA A 254 -31.25 -12.06 -33.87
CA ALA A 254 -32.04 -11.60 -35.01
C ALA A 254 -32.42 -12.75 -35.95
N GLN A 255 -31.49 -13.66 -36.25
CA GLN A 255 -31.75 -14.87 -37.06
C GLN A 255 -32.77 -15.78 -36.37
N ALA A 256 -32.63 -16.03 -35.07
CA ALA A 256 -33.57 -16.83 -34.30
C ALA A 256 -34.98 -16.22 -34.29
N ARG A 257 -35.08 -14.88 -34.16
CA ARG A 257 -36.35 -14.15 -34.24
C ARG A 257 -37.02 -14.32 -35.61
N LEU A 258 -36.24 -14.20 -36.68
CA LEU A 258 -36.75 -14.38 -38.05
C LEU A 258 -37.24 -15.82 -38.28
N GLN A 259 -36.46 -16.83 -37.88
CA GLN A 259 -36.89 -18.24 -37.96
C GLN A 259 -38.19 -18.49 -37.19
N ARG A 260 -38.30 -17.94 -35.98
CA ARG A 260 -39.50 -18.09 -35.15
C ARG A 260 -40.73 -17.43 -35.80
N GLN A 261 -40.55 -16.26 -36.43
CA GLN A 261 -41.61 -15.62 -37.21
C GLN A 261 -42.03 -16.46 -38.42
N GLN A 262 -41.08 -17.03 -39.17
CA GLN A 262 -41.37 -17.91 -40.30
C GLN A 262 -42.12 -19.17 -39.86
N GLN A 263 -41.68 -19.83 -38.78
CA GLN A 263 -42.36 -21.01 -38.22
C GLN A 263 -43.78 -20.67 -37.77
N ALA A 264 -44.00 -19.54 -37.10
CA ALA A 264 -45.32 -19.08 -36.70
C ALA A 264 -46.23 -18.81 -37.92
N ALA A 265 -45.70 -18.21 -39.00
CA ALA A 265 -46.45 -17.98 -40.23
C ALA A 265 -46.87 -19.29 -40.92
N VAL A 266 -45.98 -20.30 -40.95
CA VAL A 266 -46.29 -21.64 -41.47
C VAL A 266 -47.35 -22.33 -40.63
N ALA A 267 -47.24 -22.28 -39.29
CA ALA A 267 -48.23 -22.85 -38.37
C ALA A 267 -49.61 -22.18 -38.51
N HIS A 268 -49.65 -20.86 -38.68
CA HIS A 268 -50.90 -20.15 -38.97
C HIS A 268 -51.51 -20.56 -40.31
N ARG A 269 -50.68 -20.85 -41.33
CA ARG A 269 -51.14 -21.30 -42.65
C ARG A 269 -51.70 -22.73 -42.62
N SER A 270 -51.14 -23.62 -41.80
CA SER A 270 -51.66 -24.98 -41.61
C SER A 270 -52.92 -25.03 -40.73
N GLN A 271 -53.16 -24.04 -39.88
CA GLN A 271 -54.43 -23.89 -39.14
C GLN A 271 -55.55 -23.21 -39.95
N ALA A 272 -55.26 -22.58 -41.09
CA ALA A 272 -56.27 -21.92 -41.93
C ALA A 272 -57.27 -22.88 -42.63
N GLY A 273 -57.10 -24.21 -42.47
CA GLY A 273 -58.04 -25.24 -42.95
C GLY A 273 -59.00 -25.79 -41.89
N GLN A 274 -58.90 -25.35 -40.62
CA GLN A 274 -59.82 -25.75 -39.55
C GLN A 274 -60.55 -24.51 -39.05
N SER A 275 -61.89 -24.52 -39.14
CA SER A 275 -62.73 -23.41 -38.67
C SER A 275 -62.47 -23.16 -37.17
N PRO A 276 -62.02 -21.96 -36.78
CA PRO A 276 -61.71 -21.68 -35.40
C PRO A 276 -63.01 -21.56 -34.60
N THR A 277 -63.15 -22.37 -33.56
CA THR A 277 -64.12 -22.11 -32.49
C THR A 277 -63.67 -20.85 -31.77
N VAL A 278 -64.29 -19.73 -32.13
CA VAL A 278 -64.06 -18.43 -31.53
C VAL A 278 -64.47 -18.49 -30.06
N ARG A 279 -63.50 -18.74 -29.17
CA ARG A 279 -63.61 -18.25 -27.79
C ARG A 279 -63.37 -16.74 -27.87
N ARG A 280 -64.46 -15.97 -27.97
CA ARG A 280 -64.43 -14.53 -27.68
C ARG A 280 -63.97 -14.42 -26.23
N VAL A 281 -62.71 -14.07 -26.04
CA VAL A 281 -62.26 -13.47 -24.80
C VAL A 281 -62.52 -11.99 -25.03
N ASP A 282 -63.61 -11.51 -24.46
CA ASP A 282 -63.93 -10.10 -24.44
C ASP A 282 -62.79 -9.40 -23.71
N TYR A 283 -61.90 -8.75 -24.48
CA TYR A 283 -60.94 -7.81 -23.95
C TYR A 283 -61.74 -6.58 -23.51
N GLU A 284 -62.38 -6.67 -22.35
CA GLU A 284 -62.76 -5.49 -21.61
C GLU A 284 -61.49 -4.68 -21.41
N ALA A 285 -61.53 -3.43 -21.85
CA ALA A 285 -60.49 -2.45 -21.70
C ALA A 285 -59.99 -2.48 -20.24
N ALA A 286 -58.87 -3.17 -20.01
CA ALA A 286 -58.17 -3.20 -18.75
C ALA A 286 -57.95 -1.74 -18.34
N THR A 287 -58.68 -1.31 -17.32
CA THR A 287 -58.62 0.00 -16.64
C THR A 287 -57.62 1.00 -17.24
N SER A 288 -58.13 2.04 -17.90
CA SER A 288 -57.32 3.05 -18.57
C SER A 288 -56.31 3.70 -17.60
N GLY A 289 -55.05 3.82 -18.01
CA GLY A 289 -54.00 4.57 -17.29
C GLY A 289 -52.96 3.71 -16.57
N PHE A 290 -51.87 4.36 -16.15
CA PHE A 290 -50.84 3.75 -15.32
C PHE A 290 -51.26 3.78 -13.84
N GLN A 291 -50.62 2.94 -13.03
CA GLN A 291 -50.65 3.03 -11.57
C GLN A 291 -49.25 3.18 -11.01
N TRP A 292 -49.16 3.63 -9.76
CA TRP A 292 -47.91 3.57 -9.00
C TRP A 292 -47.42 2.12 -8.87
N PRO A 293 -46.11 1.85 -9.06
CA PRO A 293 -45.56 0.51 -8.98
C PRO A 293 -45.32 0.05 -7.52
N LEU A 294 -45.41 0.98 -6.55
CA LEU A 294 -45.32 0.74 -5.12
C LEU A 294 -46.53 1.36 -4.42
N GLY A 295 -46.97 0.75 -3.30
CA GLY A 295 -48.08 1.27 -2.50
C GLY A 295 -47.68 2.38 -1.52
N ASN A 296 -46.56 2.20 -0.80
CA ASN A 296 -46.01 3.16 0.16
C ASN A 296 -44.54 3.44 -0.19
N PHE A 297 -44.22 4.70 -0.48
CA PHE A 297 -42.87 5.10 -0.89
C PHE A 297 -42.65 6.59 -0.65
N VAL A 298 -41.38 7.01 -0.72
CA VAL A 298 -40.98 8.41 -0.82
C VAL A 298 -40.20 8.59 -2.12
N ILE A 299 -40.52 9.62 -2.91
CA ILE A 299 -39.70 9.96 -4.08
C ILE A 299 -38.42 10.63 -3.57
N THR A 300 -37.28 10.04 -3.89
CA THR A 300 -35.96 10.54 -3.45
C THR A 300 -35.23 11.28 -4.56
N THR A 301 -35.43 10.87 -5.81
CA THR A 301 -34.85 11.52 -6.98
C THR A 301 -35.91 11.65 -8.08
N TYR A 302 -36.01 12.83 -8.68
CA TYR A 302 -36.94 13.10 -9.78
C TYR A 302 -36.26 12.95 -11.16
N TYR A 303 -37.07 12.79 -12.20
CA TYR A 303 -36.61 12.76 -13.59
C TYR A 303 -35.87 14.05 -13.95
N GLY A 304 -34.75 13.90 -14.66
CA GLY A 304 -33.89 14.98 -15.12
C GLY A 304 -33.02 15.63 -14.05
N GLN A 305 -33.17 15.26 -12.77
CA GLN A 305 -32.25 15.70 -11.73
C GLN A 305 -30.86 15.06 -11.91
N ARG A 306 -29.82 15.71 -11.37
CA ARG A 306 -28.49 15.11 -11.31
C ARG A 306 -28.46 14.14 -10.12
N GLY A 307 -28.23 12.87 -10.40
CA GLY A 307 -28.06 11.82 -9.39
C GLY A 307 -26.59 11.65 -8.97
N ALA A 308 -26.36 10.77 -7.99
CA ALA A 308 -25.02 10.46 -7.49
C ALA A 308 -24.10 9.81 -8.56
N PHE A 309 -24.68 9.04 -9.48
CA PHE A 309 -23.93 8.29 -10.50
C PHE A 309 -24.14 8.81 -11.93
N GLN A 310 -25.13 9.68 -12.14
CA GLN A 310 -25.55 10.10 -13.49
C GLN A 310 -25.81 11.61 -13.52
N ARG A 311 -25.35 12.26 -14.59
CA ARG A 311 -25.58 13.70 -14.82
C ARG A 311 -27.05 14.04 -15.09
N PHE A 312 -27.83 13.07 -15.54
CA PHE A 312 -29.25 13.18 -15.86
C PHE A 312 -29.95 11.89 -15.43
N HIS A 313 -30.94 12.00 -14.56
CA HIS A 313 -31.70 10.86 -14.05
C HIS A 313 -32.85 10.50 -15.01
N THR A 314 -32.84 9.29 -15.54
CA THR A 314 -33.75 8.83 -16.61
C THR A 314 -35.13 8.38 -16.14
N GLY A 315 -35.36 8.35 -14.83
CA GLY A 315 -36.61 7.90 -14.21
C GLY A 315 -36.92 8.65 -12.91
N ILE A 316 -37.66 8.01 -12.02
CA ILE A 316 -37.87 8.45 -10.64
C ILE A 316 -37.44 7.34 -9.68
N ASP A 317 -36.88 7.73 -8.53
CA ASP A 317 -36.45 6.78 -7.51
C ASP A 317 -37.46 6.75 -6.36
N LEU A 318 -38.13 5.61 -6.21
CA LEU A 318 -39.14 5.37 -5.19
C LEU A 318 -38.52 4.60 -4.04
N ALA A 319 -38.13 5.30 -2.98
CA ALA A 319 -37.54 4.68 -1.79
C ALA A 319 -38.60 3.93 -0.99
N ALA A 320 -38.29 2.68 -0.69
CA ALA A 320 -39.10 1.79 0.13
C ALA A 320 -38.19 0.71 0.75
N PRO A 321 -38.59 0.06 1.86
CA PRO A 321 -37.79 -1.00 2.48
C PRO A 321 -37.43 -2.12 1.49
N MET A 322 -36.24 -2.72 1.66
CA MET A 322 -35.83 -3.88 0.87
C MET A 322 -36.86 -5.02 1.02
N GLY A 323 -37.22 -5.66 -0.08
CA GLY A 323 -38.24 -6.71 -0.12
C GLY A 323 -39.67 -6.19 -0.28
N THR A 324 -39.90 -4.87 -0.36
CA THR A 324 -41.24 -4.32 -0.67
C THR A 324 -41.71 -4.82 -2.06
N PRO A 325 -42.94 -5.32 -2.22
CA PRO A 325 -43.47 -5.76 -3.51
C PRO A 325 -43.49 -4.65 -4.56
N ILE A 326 -43.05 -4.96 -5.79
CA ILE A 326 -43.14 -4.09 -6.98
C ILE A 326 -44.20 -4.65 -7.91
N TYR A 327 -45.11 -3.80 -8.36
CA TYR A 327 -46.23 -4.15 -9.23
C TYR A 327 -46.10 -3.52 -10.62
N ALA A 328 -46.63 -4.19 -11.64
CA ALA A 328 -46.70 -3.67 -13.00
C ALA A 328 -47.57 -2.41 -13.06
N ALA A 329 -47.00 -1.29 -13.51
CA ALA A 329 -47.69 -0.01 -13.61
C ALA A 329 -48.79 -0.02 -14.69
N LYS A 330 -48.71 -0.92 -15.68
CA LYS A 330 -49.70 -1.12 -16.75
C LYS A 330 -49.62 -2.57 -17.25
N ALA A 331 -50.72 -3.11 -17.79
CA ALA A 331 -50.71 -4.43 -18.41
C ALA A 331 -49.79 -4.47 -19.65
N GLY A 332 -49.12 -5.59 -19.89
CA GLY A 332 -48.18 -5.73 -21.00
C GLY A 332 -47.40 -7.04 -20.98
N GLN A 333 -46.52 -7.22 -21.96
CA GLN A 333 -45.63 -8.37 -22.05
C GLN A 333 -44.26 -8.05 -21.46
N VAL A 334 -43.74 -8.91 -20.59
CA VAL A 334 -42.39 -8.80 -20.04
C VAL A 334 -41.38 -9.03 -21.15
N GLU A 335 -40.66 -7.99 -21.54
CA GLU A 335 -39.62 -8.09 -22.56
C GLU A 335 -38.30 -8.60 -21.95
N THR A 336 -37.91 -8.03 -20.81
CA THR A 336 -36.67 -8.36 -20.11
C THR A 336 -36.98 -8.63 -18.64
N ALA A 337 -36.38 -9.67 -18.08
CA ALA A 337 -36.39 -9.94 -16.65
C ALA A 337 -35.04 -10.60 -16.29
N GLY A 338 -34.13 -9.83 -15.69
CA GLY A 338 -32.78 -10.33 -15.38
C GLY A 338 -31.79 -9.26 -14.94
N TRP A 339 -30.50 -9.61 -14.93
CA TRP A 339 -29.41 -8.70 -14.55
C TRP A 339 -29.01 -7.76 -15.69
N SER A 340 -28.81 -6.48 -15.38
CA SER A 340 -28.26 -5.46 -16.28
C SER A 340 -26.83 -5.07 -15.88
N SER A 341 -25.92 -5.07 -16.85
CA SER A 341 -24.55 -4.57 -16.69
C SER A 341 -24.43 -3.04 -16.80
N TRP A 342 -25.54 -2.32 -17.01
CA TRP A 342 -25.58 -0.87 -17.26
C TRP A 342 -26.06 -0.06 -16.05
N GLY A 343 -26.02 -0.64 -14.85
CA GLY A 343 -26.32 0.06 -13.59
C GLY A 343 -27.68 -0.27 -12.98
N TYR A 344 -28.66 -0.79 -13.73
CA TYR A 344 -29.99 -1.12 -13.20
C TYR A 344 -30.01 -2.34 -12.25
N GLY A 345 -28.95 -3.15 -12.20
CA GLY A 345 -28.96 -4.38 -11.41
C GLY A 345 -30.00 -5.39 -11.90
N LEU A 346 -30.68 -6.09 -11.00
CA LEU A 346 -31.85 -6.90 -11.37
C LEU A 346 -33.00 -5.98 -11.76
N HIS A 347 -33.55 -6.20 -12.95
CA HIS A 347 -34.57 -5.32 -13.51
C HIS A 347 -35.59 -6.09 -14.36
N VAL A 348 -36.74 -5.45 -14.54
CA VAL A 348 -37.82 -5.89 -15.43
C VAL A 348 -38.14 -4.76 -16.40
N ILE A 349 -38.36 -5.11 -17.68
CA ILE A 349 -38.93 -4.21 -18.70
C ILE A 349 -40.23 -4.83 -19.20
N ILE A 350 -41.31 -4.05 -19.24
CA ILE A 350 -42.63 -4.46 -19.73
C ILE A 350 -42.99 -3.61 -20.94
N ASP A 351 -43.24 -4.25 -22.08
CA ASP A 351 -43.82 -3.64 -23.28
C ASP A 351 -45.35 -3.62 -23.16
N HIS A 352 -45.93 -2.42 -23.20
CA HIS A 352 -47.36 -2.18 -23.10
C HIS A 352 -48.05 -2.02 -24.46
N GLY A 353 -47.31 -2.22 -25.56
CA GLY A 353 -47.75 -1.95 -26.92
C GLY A 353 -47.64 -0.47 -27.30
N SER A 354 -47.81 -0.19 -28.60
CA SER A 354 -47.76 1.17 -29.18
C SER A 354 -46.45 1.93 -28.88
N GLY A 355 -45.34 1.20 -28.66
CA GLY A 355 -44.03 1.77 -28.37
C GLY A 355 -43.90 2.36 -26.96
N VAL A 356 -44.76 1.95 -26.02
CA VAL A 356 -44.72 2.38 -24.61
C VAL A 356 -44.21 1.24 -23.74
N GLU A 357 -43.15 1.50 -22.98
CA GLU A 357 -42.51 0.53 -22.10
C GLU A 357 -42.35 1.11 -20.69
N THR A 358 -42.27 0.23 -19.68
CA THR A 358 -41.81 0.59 -18.35
C THR A 358 -40.60 -0.21 -17.93
N LEU A 359 -39.67 0.42 -17.20
CA LEU A 359 -38.53 -0.23 -16.57
C LEU A 359 -38.63 -0.13 -15.06
N TYR A 360 -38.29 -1.21 -14.37
CA TYR A 360 -38.25 -1.33 -12.91
C TYR A 360 -36.87 -1.86 -12.52
N GLY A 361 -36.04 -1.03 -11.91
CA GLY A 361 -34.64 -1.33 -11.58
C GLY A 361 -34.36 -1.62 -10.11
N HIS A 362 -33.12 -2.01 -9.86
CA HIS A 362 -32.50 -2.26 -8.55
C HIS A 362 -33.18 -3.34 -7.70
N MET A 363 -33.90 -4.27 -8.31
CA MET A 363 -34.65 -5.30 -7.59
C MET A 363 -33.75 -6.19 -6.74
N SER A 364 -34.29 -6.75 -5.65
CA SER A 364 -33.65 -7.83 -4.88
C SER A 364 -33.99 -9.19 -5.46
N ARG A 365 -35.20 -9.34 -6.00
CA ARG A 365 -35.71 -10.56 -6.61
C ARG A 365 -36.75 -10.24 -7.67
N ILE A 366 -36.73 -11.01 -8.77
CA ILE A 366 -37.69 -10.93 -9.88
C ILE A 366 -38.75 -12.02 -9.70
N ALA A 367 -40.02 -11.70 -9.94
CA ALA A 367 -41.15 -12.63 -9.80
C ALA A 367 -41.79 -13.06 -11.13
N VAL A 368 -41.24 -12.59 -12.25
CA VAL A 368 -41.74 -12.83 -13.62
C VAL A 368 -40.62 -13.28 -14.57
N GLN A 369 -40.98 -13.79 -15.74
CA GLN A 369 -40.02 -14.28 -16.74
C GLN A 369 -40.20 -13.58 -18.10
N PRO A 370 -39.15 -13.50 -18.95
CA PRO A 370 -39.28 -12.94 -20.29
C PRO A 370 -40.35 -13.67 -21.12
N GLY A 371 -41.17 -12.91 -21.82
CA GLY A 371 -42.31 -13.38 -22.62
C GLY A 371 -43.62 -13.53 -21.85
N GLN A 372 -43.61 -13.49 -20.52
CA GLN A 372 -44.80 -13.56 -19.68
C GLN A 372 -45.68 -12.32 -19.88
N PHE A 373 -46.98 -12.50 -20.04
CA PHE A 373 -47.94 -11.38 -19.98
C PHE A 373 -48.29 -11.08 -18.53
N VAL A 374 -48.37 -9.80 -18.18
CA VAL A 374 -48.74 -9.33 -16.84
C VAL A 374 -49.85 -8.30 -16.91
N GLU A 375 -50.75 -8.34 -15.93
CA GLU A 375 -51.82 -7.36 -15.77
C GLU A 375 -51.35 -6.12 -15.00
N ARG A 376 -52.09 -5.01 -15.11
CA ARG A 376 -51.84 -3.83 -14.28
C ARG A 376 -52.04 -4.21 -12.82
N GLY A 377 -51.05 -3.90 -11.98
CA GLY A 377 -51.06 -4.25 -10.56
C GLY A 377 -50.59 -5.67 -10.25
N GLN A 378 -50.17 -6.45 -11.24
CA GLN A 378 -49.58 -7.77 -10.99
C GLN A 378 -48.19 -7.65 -10.37
N LEU A 379 -47.88 -8.51 -9.40
CA LEU A 379 -46.56 -8.60 -8.77
C LEU A 379 -45.48 -8.99 -9.79
N ILE A 380 -44.43 -8.18 -9.90
CA ILE A 380 -43.33 -8.41 -10.86
C ILE A 380 -41.97 -8.57 -10.20
N GLY A 381 -41.81 -8.14 -8.95
CA GLY A 381 -40.54 -8.26 -8.23
C GLY A 381 -40.60 -7.64 -6.85
N TYR A 382 -39.41 -7.43 -6.29
CA TYR A 382 -39.26 -6.91 -4.94
C TYR A 382 -38.15 -5.85 -4.91
N VAL A 383 -38.38 -4.76 -4.18
CA VAL A 383 -37.42 -3.67 -3.97
C VAL A 383 -36.10 -4.21 -3.46
N GLY A 384 -35.00 -3.67 -3.97
CA GLY A 384 -33.65 -4.05 -3.57
C GLY A 384 -32.69 -2.87 -3.69
N SER A 385 -31.41 -3.21 -3.74
CA SER A 385 -30.31 -2.25 -3.89
C SER A 385 -29.23 -2.81 -4.81
N THR A 386 -29.61 -3.60 -5.83
CA THR A 386 -28.66 -4.21 -6.77
C THR A 386 -28.23 -3.21 -7.85
N GLY A 387 -27.06 -3.40 -8.45
CA GLY A 387 -26.53 -2.45 -9.45
C GLY A 387 -25.99 -1.16 -8.81
N TRP A 388 -26.11 -0.05 -9.52
CA TRP A 388 -25.66 1.27 -9.05
C TRP A 388 -26.74 1.95 -8.23
N SER A 389 -26.86 1.54 -6.97
CA SER A 389 -27.82 2.07 -6.02
C SER A 389 -27.13 2.40 -4.69
N THR A 390 -27.48 3.53 -4.07
CA THR A 390 -26.99 3.97 -2.76
C THR A 390 -27.81 3.42 -1.59
N GLY A 391 -28.96 2.79 -1.86
CA GLY A 391 -29.83 2.23 -0.83
C GLY A 391 -31.14 1.69 -1.41
N PRO A 392 -31.98 1.00 -0.62
CA PRO A 392 -33.18 0.33 -1.13
C PRO A 392 -34.18 1.28 -1.81
N HIS A 393 -34.42 1.09 -3.10
CA HIS A 393 -35.43 1.82 -3.87
C HIS A 393 -35.82 1.08 -5.15
N CYS A 394 -36.94 1.47 -5.77
CA CYS A 394 -37.31 1.09 -7.13
C CYS A 394 -37.01 2.28 -8.05
N HIS A 395 -36.06 2.10 -8.98
CA HIS A 395 -35.90 3.04 -10.09
C HIS A 395 -36.94 2.74 -11.16
N PHE A 396 -37.82 3.70 -11.44
CA PHE A 396 -38.95 3.54 -12.36
C PHE A 396 -38.83 4.47 -13.56
N GLU A 397 -38.91 3.91 -14.76
CA GLU A 397 -38.94 4.69 -16.01
C GLU A 397 -40.20 4.41 -16.83
N VAL A 398 -40.65 5.44 -17.54
CA VAL A 398 -41.58 5.31 -18.66
C VAL A 398 -40.82 5.67 -19.94
N ARG A 399 -40.87 4.81 -20.95
CA ARG A 399 -40.23 5.01 -22.24
C ARG A 399 -41.29 5.04 -23.34
N VAL A 400 -41.18 6.01 -24.24
CA VAL A 400 -42.09 6.17 -25.39
C VAL A 400 -41.26 6.32 -26.65
N GLY A 401 -41.42 5.38 -27.59
CA GLY A 401 -40.61 5.32 -28.81
C GLY A 401 -39.12 5.12 -28.54
N GLY A 402 -38.78 4.40 -27.46
CA GLY A 402 -37.40 4.15 -27.02
C GLY A 402 -36.74 5.30 -26.23
N ALA A 403 -37.38 6.45 -26.07
CA ALA A 403 -36.87 7.58 -25.29
C ALA A 403 -37.52 7.65 -23.90
N THR A 404 -36.73 7.90 -22.86
CA THR A 404 -37.23 8.07 -21.49
C THR A 404 -38.02 9.36 -21.36
N ARG A 405 -39.15 9.31 -20.66
CA ARG A 405 -40.04 10.44 -20.37
C ARG A 405 -40.22 10.57 -18.87
N ASN A 406 -40.56 11.77 -18.41
CA ASN A 406 -40.87 12.00 -17.00
C ASN A 406 -42.06 11.10 -16.58
N PRO A 407 -41.85 10.11 -15.70
CA PRO A 407 -42.91 9.17 -15.29
C PRO A 407 -44.11 9.86 -14.62
N LEU A 408 -43.90 11.00 -13.97
CA LEU A 408 -44.97 11.77 -13.32
C LEU A 408 -46.00 12.35 -14.30
N ALA A 409 -45.72 12.35 -15.61
CA ALA A 409 -46.71 12.73 -16.62
C ALA A 409 -47.69 11.61 -16.98
N TYR A 410 -47.46 10.39 -16.49
CA TYR A 410 -48.24 9.19 -16.83
C TYR A 410 -48.90 8.54 -15.61
N LEU A 411 -48.25 8.66 -14.45
CA LEU A 411 -48.73 8.15 -13.17
C LEU A 411 -49.89 9.01 -12.61
N PRO A 412 -50.82 8.41 -11.85
CA PRO A 412 -52.01 9.10 -11.34
C PRO A 412 -51.73 10.05 -10.17
#